data_AF-A0ABD5X8R1-F1
#
_entry.id   AF-A0ABD5X8R1-F1
#
_cell.length_a   1.000
_cell.length_b   1.000
_cell.length_c   1.000
_cell.angle_alpha   90.00
_cell.angle_beta   90.00
_cell.angle_gamma   90.00
#
_symmetry.space_group_name_H-M   'P 1'
#
loop_
_entity.id
_entity.type
_entity.pdbx_description
1 polymer ?
#
loop_
_entity_poly.entity_id
_entity_poly.type
_entity_poly.pdbx_seq_one_letter_code
_entity_poly.pdbx_strand_id
1 'polypeptide(L)'
;MSQTPRARPKQPHGADTETIISEPTEVEALLGALEDEDCRAILEATDGESLTANELSETCELALSTAYRKLELLTETGLLEEQLRLSRNGKHTSEYVRSVDDVHVSLEGDIQLSIMHDNPTESGQSILAGAD
;
A
#
# COMPACT_ATOMS: atom_id res chain seq x y z
N MET A 1 6.72 -38.20 3.10
CA MET A 1 6.56 -37.58 4.43
C MET A 1 6.17 -36.14 4.18
N SER A 2 4.93 -35.79 4.49
CA SER A 2 4.36 -34.46 4.23
C SER A 2 4.82 -33.48 5.29
N GLN A 3 5.35 -32.33 4.87
CA GLN A 3 5.38 -31.13 5.70
C GLN A 3 4.78 -29.99 4.89
N THR A 4 3.52 -29.68 5.18
CA THR A 4 2.93 -28.38 4.82
C THR A 4 3.39 -27.40 5.90
N PRO A 5 3.99 -26.26 5.55
CA PRO A 5 4.27 -25.23 6.54
C PRO A 5 2.93 -24.71 7.07
N ARG A 6 2.76 -24.76 8.39
CA ARG A 6 1.64 -24.12 9.09
C ARG A 6 1.80 -22.61 8.93
N ALA A 7 0.90 -21.98 8.18
CA ALA A 7 0.68 -20.55 8.32
C ALA A 7 0.36 -20.26 9.79
N ARG A 8 1.15 -19.39 10.41
CA ARG A 8 0.92 -18.92 11.77
C ARG A 8 -0.28 -17.98 11.70
N PRO A 9 -1.37 -18.17 12.47
CA PRO A 9 -2.37 -17.13 12.58
C PRO A 9 -1.68 -15.94 13.26
N LYS A 10 -1.42 -14.85 12.52
CA LYS A 10 -1.04 -13.57 13.12
C LYS A 10 -2.29 -13.12 13.90
N GLN A 11 -2.18 -13.16 15.22
CA GLN A 11 -3.22 -12.74 16.15
C GLN A 11 -3.42 -11.23 15.98
N PRO A 12 -4.65 -10.71 15.78
CA PRO A 12 -4.86 -9.30 15.48
C PRO A 12 -4.38 -8.46 16.66
N HIS A 13 -3.47 -7.54 16.40
CA HIS A 13 -2.81 -6.72 17.41
C HIS A 13 -3.07 -5.26 17.10
N GLY A 14 -4.26 -4.78 17.50
CA GLY A 14 -4.55 -3.36 17.64
C GLY A 14 -5.06 -2.70 16.36
N ALA A 15 -6.38 -2.70 16.18
CA ALA A 15 -7.08 -1.92 15.15
C ALA A 15 -6.51 -2.07 13.73
N ASP A 16 -6.07 -3.29 13.37
CA ASP A 16 -5.87 -3.69 11.99
C ASP A 16 -7.17 -3.38 11.23
N THR A 17 -7.15 -2.37 10.36
CA THR A 17 -8.32 -2.10 9.51
C THR A 17 -8.32 -3.17 8.44
N GLU A 18 -9.28 -4.08 8.52
CA GLU A 18 -9.50 -5.10 7.50
C GLU A 18 -10.52 -4.59 6.49
N THR A 19 -10.11 -4.48 5.24
CA THR A 19 -11.01 -4.13 4.12
C THR A 19 -11.37 -5.40 3.36
N ILE A 20 -12.67 -5.69 3.29
CA ILE A 20 -13.20 -6.87 2.59
C ILE A 20 -13.69 -6.46 1.21
N ILE A 21 -13.20 -7.14 0.17
CA ILE A 21 -13.53 -6.91 -1.23
C ILE A 21 -14.22 -8.16 -1.78
N SER A 22 -15.47 -8.01 -2.19
CA SER A 22 -16.30 -9.08 -2.76
C SER A 22 -16.89 -8.75 -4.13
N GLU A 23 -16.85 -7.49 -4.55
CA GLU A 23 -17.34 -7.10 -5.87
C GLU A 23 -16.37 -7.60 -6.96
N PRO A 24 -16.86 -8.25 -8.02
CA PRO A 24 -16.02 -8.95 -8.98
C PRO A 24 -15.04 -8.02 -9.68
N THR A 25 -15.46 -6.79 -10.01
CA THR A 25 -14.59 -5.80 -10.67
C THR A 25 -13.47 -5.28 -9.77
N GLU A 26 -13.73 -5.16 -8.46
CA GLU A 26 -12.71 -4.74 -7.48
C GLU A 26 -11.73 -5.88 -7.20
N VAL A 27 -12.23 -7.12 -7.14
CA VAL A 27 -11.40 -8.34 -7.05
C VAL A 27 -10.47 -8.44 -8.26
N GLU A 28 -11.00 -8.25 -9.47
CA GLU A 28 -10.19 -8.26 -10.71
C GLU A 28 -9.15 -7.14 -10.72
N ALA A 29 -9.50 -5.92 -10.28
CA ALA A 29 -8.56 -4.81 -10.21
C ALA A 29 -7.41 -5.08 -9.22
N LEU A 30 -7.72 -5.59 -8.02
CA LEU A 30 -6.70 -5.90 -7.02
C LEU A 30 -5.77 -7.03 -7.48
N LEU A 31 -6.32 -8.11 -8.01
CA LEU A 31 -5.51 -9.22 -8.55
C LEU A 31 -4.69 -8.76 -9.76
N GLY A 32 -5.27 -7.91 -10.61
CA GLY A 32 -4.61 -7.27 -11.75
C GLY A 32 -3.43 -6.39 -11.33
N ALA A 33 -3.54 -5.69 -10.21
CA ALA A 33 -2.43 -4.94 -9.65
C ALA A 33 -1.33 -5.86 -9.10
N LEU A 34 -1.69 -6.98 -8.46
CA LEU A 34 -0.72 -7.91 -7.88
C LEU A 34 -0.02 -8.80 -8.91
N GLU A 35 -0.62 -9.09 -10.07
CA GLU A 35 0.06 -9.81 -11.15
C GLU A 35 1.12 -8.96 -11.85
N ASP A 36 0.87 -7.65 -11.95
CA ASP A 36 1.69 -6.69 -12.66
C ASP A 36 3.06 -6.48 -12.00
N GLU A 37 4.15 -6.58 -12.78
CA GLU A 37 5.51 -6.48 -12.25
C GLU A 37 5.87 -5.07 -11.81
N ASP A 38 5.42 -4.04 -12.53
CA ASP A 38 5.69 -2.63 -12.19
C ASP A 38 4.99 -2.27 -10.88
N CYS A 39 3.74 -2.72 -10.70
CA CYS A 39 3.00 -2.54 -9.46
C CYS A 39 3.72 -3.19 -8.27
N ARG A 40 4.20 -4.44 -8.43
CA ARG A 40 4.96 -5.12 -7.37
C ARG A 40 6.26 -4.40 -7.03
N ALA A 41 7.00 -3.94 -8.04
CA ALA A 41 8.22 -3.17 -7.84
C ALA A 41 7.95 -1.87 -7.03
N ILE A 42 6.85 -1.17 -7.32
CA ILE A 42 6.44 0.02 -6.56
C ILE A 42 6.09 -0.34 -5.10
N LEU A 43 5.36 -1.44 -4.87
CA LEU A 43 5.01 -1.89 -3.52
C LEU A 43 6.25 -2.31 -2.70
N GLU A 44 7.26 -2.89 -3.36
CA GLU A 44 8.54 -3.22 -2.73
C GLU A 44 9.37 -1.96 -2.44
N ALA A 45 9.37 -0.98 -3.35
CA ALA A 45 10.10 0.28 -3.17
C ALA A 45 9.50 1.18 -2.07
N THR A 46 8.22 1.01 -1.76
CA THR A 46 7.50 1.77 -0.72
C THR A 46 7.41 1.02 0.62
N ASP A 47 8.17 -0.05 0.79
CA ASP A 47 8.28 -0.77 2.06
C ASP A 47 9.04 0.07 3.10
N GLY A 48 8.30 0.62 4.07
CA GLY A 48 8.87 1.42 5.16
C GLY A 48 9.27 2.85 4.80
N GLU A 49 9.10 3.29 3.54
CA GLU A 49 9.44 4.64 3.07
C GLU A 49 8.35 5.19 2.13
N SER A 50 8.04 6.49 2.28
CA SER A 50 7.14 7.21 1.38
C SER A 50 7.93 7.87 0.25
N LEU A 51 7.52 7.68 -1.01
CA LEU A 51 8.24 8.16 -2.19
C LEU A 51 7.34 8.96 -3.13
N THR A 52 7.89 9.99 -3.76
CA THR A 52 7.17 10.72 -4.81
C THR A 52 7.07 9.91 -6.10
N ALA A 53 6.13 10.27 -6.98
CA ALA A 53 6.01 9.62 -8.30
C ALA A 53 7.32 9.67 -9.12
N ASN A 54 8.13 10.71 -8.95
CA ASN A 54 9.41 10.83 -9.65
C ASN A 54 10.46 9.89 -9.07
N GLU A 55 10.58 9.82 -7.74
CA GLU A 55 11.47 8.88 -7.07
C GLU A 55 11.11 7.42 -7.40
N LEU A 56 9.82 7.10 -7.48
CA LEU A 56 9.35 5.77 -7.90
C LEU A 56 9.67 5.48 -9.36
N SER A 57 9.50 6.46 -10.25
CA SER A 57 9.89 6.36 -11.66
C SER A 57 11.37 6.04 -11.80
N GLU A 58 12.23 6.70 -11.02
CA GLU A 58 13.67 6.46 -11.02
C GLU A 58 14.03 5.11 -10.38
N THR A 59 13.47 4.79 -9.22
CA THR A 59 13.78 3.59 -8.44
C THR A 59 13.34 2.31 -9.14
N CYS A 60 12.16 2.34 -9.77
CA CYS A 60 11.60 1.18 -10.48
C CYS A 60 11.97 1.19 -11.98
N GLU A 61 12.81 2.13 -12.43
CA GLU A 61 13.21 2.29 -13.84
C GLU A 61 12.03 2.42 -14.83
N LEU A 62 10.95 3.07 -14.38
CA LEU A 62 9.72 3.26 -15.15
C LEU A 62 9.71 4.61 -15.86
N ALA A 63 8.97 4.69 -16.98
CA ALA A 63 8.56 5.98 -17.51
C ALA A 63 7.55 6.65 -16.56
N LEU A 64 7.66 7.97 -16.36
CA LEU A 64 6.80 8.70 -15.40
C LEU A 64 5.29 8.51 -15.67
N SER A 65 4.90 8.46 -16.95
CA SER A 65 3.51 8.18 -17.34
C SER A 65 3.04 6.78 -16.95
N THR A 66 3.95 5.80 -16.95
CA THR A 66 3.65 4.45 -16.48
C THR A 66 3.53 4.46 -14.97
N ALA A 67 4.48 5.08 -14.26
CA ALA A 67 4.42 5.22 -12.80
C ALA A 67 3.08 5.83 -12.34
N TYR A 68 2.63 6.94 -12.92
CA TYR A 68 1.33 7.54 -12.58
C TYR A 68 0.14 6.59 -12.77
N ARG A 69 0.11 5.82 -13.87
CA ARG A 69 -0.97 4.83 -14.10
C ARG A 69 -0.97 3.70 -13.08
N LYS A 70 0.21 3.26 -12.65
CA LYS A 70 0.35 2.21 -11.62
C LYS A 70 -0.01 2.75 -10.24
N LEU A 71 0.42 3.96 -9.92
CA LEU A 71 0.09 4.65 -8.68
C LEU A 71 -1.42 4.86 -8.53
N GLU A 72 -2.10 5.27 -9.60
CA GLU A 72 -3.57 5.39 -9.62
C GLU A 72 -4.23 4.05 -9.31
N LEU A 73 -3.88 2.99 -10.05
CA LEU A 73 -4.41 1.65 -9.81
C LEU A 73 -4.16 1.13 -8.39
N LEU A 74 -2.94 1.31 -7.87
CA LEU A 74 -2.57 0.86 -6.53
C LEU A 74 -3.28 1.67 -5.43
N THR A 75 -3.55 2.95 -5.67
CA THR A 75 -4.30 3.80 -4.74
C THR A 75 -5.79 3.46 -4.76
N GLU A 76 -6.37 3.23 -5.95
CA GLU A 76 -7.78 2.84 -6.10
C GLU A 76 -8.06 1.47 -5.47
N THR A 77 -7.09 0.55 -5.51
CA THR A 77 -7.20 -0.77 -4.88
C THR A 77 -6.84 -0.78 -3.40
N GLY A 78 -6.45 0.37 -2.84
CA GLY A 78 -6.10 0.51 -1.43
C GLY A 78 -4.77 -0.14 -1.02
N LEU A 79 -3.93 -0.51 -1.98
CA LEU A 79 -2.58 -1.06 -1.72
C LEU A 79 -1.55 0.04 -1.42
N LEU A 80 -1.78 1.25 -1.94
CA LEU A 80 -1.04 2.47 -1.61
C LEU A 80 -1.97 3.53 -1.04
N GLU A 81 -1.40 4.42 -0.25
CA GLU A 81 -2.02 5.68 0.17
C GLU A 81 -1.24 6.86 -0.41
N GLU A 82 -1.96 7.84 -0.97
CA GLU A 82 -1.39 9.13 -1.38
C GLU A 82 -1.39 10.11 -0.20
N GLN A 83 -0.23 10.68 0.09
CA GLN A 83 -0.02 11.69 1.13
C GLN A 83 0.60 12.96 0.55
N LEU A 84 0.26 14.12 1.13
CA LEU A 84 0.80 15.40 0.68
C LEU A 84 2.09 15.75 1.44
N ARG A 85 3.24 15.79 0.74
CA ARG A 85 4.48 16.32 1.34
C ARG A 85 4.48 17.84 1.32
N LEU A 86 4.44 18.43 2.51
CA LEU A 86 4.66 19.86 2.69
C LEU A 86 6.16 20.17 2.75
N SER A 87 6.71 20.66 1.64
CA SER A 87 8.06 21.23 1.63
C SER A 87 8.03 22.70 2.05
N ARG A 88 9.04 23.15 2.82
CA ARG A 88 9.21 24.56 3.23
C ARG A 88 9.34 25.54 2.04
N ASN A 89 9.60 25.02 0.84
CA ASN A 89 9.74 25.78 -0.39
C ASN A 89 8.43 25.88 -1.20
N GLY A 90 7.31 25.39 -0.69
CA GLY A 90 5.97 25.59 -1.26
C GLY A 90 5.61 24.71 -2.47
N LYS A 91 6.48 23.78 -2.88
CA LYS A 91 6.12 22.76 -3.88
C LYS A 91 5.50 21.58 -3.14
N HIS A 92 4.17 21.55 -3.05
CA HIS A 92 3.46 20.36 -2.62
C HIS A 92 3.72 19.25 -3.65
N THR A 93 4.18 18.09 -3.19
CA THR A 93 4.37 16.92 -4.06
C THR A 93 3.71 15.73 -3.36
N SER A 94 2.89 14.99 -4.11
CA SER A 94 2.30 13.74 -3.61
C SER A 94 3.41 12.72 -3.37
N GLU A 95 3.38 12.13 -2.19
CA GLU A 95 4.14 10.94 -1.84
C GLU A 95 3.20 9.77 -1.70
N TYR A 96 3.70 8.58 -1.99
CA TYR A 96 2.96 7.34 -1.93
C TYR A 96 3.62 6.43 -0.93
N VAL A 97 2.81 5.84 -0.06
CA VAL A 97 3.24 4.91 0.98
C VAL A 97 2.43 3.63 0.87
N ARG A 98 3.09 2.49 1.09
CA ARG A 98 2.41 1.22 1.19
C ARG A 98 1.53 1.18 2.44
N SER A 99 0.25 0.88 2.26
CA SER A 99 -0.75 0.90 3.33
C SER A 99 -1.21 -0.50 3.76
N VAL A 100 -0.56 -1.57 3.28
CA VAL A 100 -0.98 -2.97 3.46
C VAL A 100 0.19 -3.84 3.94
N ASP A 101 -0.01 -4.68 4.95
CA ASP A 101 0.98 -5.71 5.33
C ASP A 101 0.71 -7.02 4.57
N ASP A 102 -0.57 -7.42 4.53
CA ASP A 102 -1.00 -8.71 4.02
C ASP A 102 -2.28 -8.60 3.17
N VAL A 103 -2.37 -9.44 2.13
CA VAL A 103 -3.58 -9.66 1.35
C VAL A 103 -3.97 -11.14 1.46
N HIS A 104 -5.19 -11.40 1.90
CA HIS A 104 -5.77 -12.74 2.04
C HIS A 104 -6.76 -13.03 0.93
N VAL A 105 -6.70 -14.25 0.39
CA VAL A 105 -7.66 -14.76 -0.61
C VAL A 105 -8.48 -15.88 0.02
N SER A 106 -9.80 -15.70 0.01
CA SER A 106 -10.78 -16.66 0.51
C SER A 106 -11.59 -17.26 -0.65
N LEU A 107 -11.82 -18.57 -0.58
CA LEU A 107 -12.50 -19.38 -1.62
C LEU A 107 -13.75 -20.08 -1.06
N GLU A 108 -14.35 -19.51 -0.01
CA GLU A 108 -15.56 -20.05 0.61
C GLU A 108 -16.80 -19.55 -0.15
N GLY A 109 -17.14 -20.26 -1.24
CA GLY A 109 -18.15 -19.81 -2.19
C GLY A 109 -17.51 -19.06 -3.34
N ASP A 110 -17.76 -17.76 -3.42
CA ASP A 110 -17.13 -16.87 -4.40
C ASP A 110 -15.73 -16.42 -3.93
N ILE A 111 -14.92 -15.88 -4.85
CA ILE A 111 -13.60 -15.35 -4.52
C ILE A 111 -13.77 -14.05 -3.74
N GLN A 112 -13.15 -13.96 -2.57
CA GLN A 112 -13.13 -12.78 -1.72
C GLN A 112 -11.70 -12.42 -1.35
N LEU A 113 -11.41 -11.12 -1.35
CA LEU A 113 -10.11 -10.59 -0.94
C LEU A 113 -10.26 -9.81 0.37
N SER A 114 -9.28 -9.92 1.25
CA SER A 114 -9.20 -9.15 2.49
C SER A 114 -7.83 -8.48 2.57
N ILE A 115 -7.82 -7.16 2.70
CA ILE A 115 -6.61 -6.35 2.84
C ILE A 115 -6.44 -6.01 4.31
N MET A 116 -5.30 -6.36 4.89
CA MET A 116 -4.93 -5.94 6.24
C MET A 116 -4.00 -4.74 6.16
N HIS A 117 -4.51 -3.59 6.59
CA HIS A 117 -3.76 -2.35 6.54
C HIS A 117 -2.75 -2.26 7.69
N ASP A 118 -1.50 -1.89 7.38
CA ASP A 118 -0.54 -1.48 8.40
C ASP A 118 -0.98 -0.10 8.88
N ASN A 119 -1.45 0.01 10.12
CA ASN A 119 -1.71 1.32 10.68
C ASN A 119 -0.38 1.85 11.21
N PRO A 120 0.26 2.85 10.56
CA PRO A 120 1.48 3.41 11.08
C PRO A 120 1.15 3.97 12.47
N THR A 121 1.77 3.37 13.49
CA THR A 121 1.63 3.84 14.86
C THR A 121 2.04 5.30 14.85
N GLU A 122 1.12 6.22 15.15
CA GLU A 122 1.30 7.68 15.11
C GLU A 122 2.64 8.08 15.72
N SER A 123 3.68 8.15 14.89
CA SER A 123 5.04 8.42 15.33
C SER A 123 5.21 9.93 15.32
N GLY A 124 4.71 10.54 16.40
CA GLY A 124 5.16 11.82 16.90
C GLY A 124 4.66 13.04 16.15
N GLN A 125 3.44 13.48 16.47
CA GLN A 125 3.15 14.90 16.57
C GLN A 125 4.17 15.52 17.54
N SER A 126 5.29 16.01 17.01
CA SER A 126 6.19 16.88 17.76
C SER A 126 5.50 18.23 17.90
N ILE A 127 4.73 18.36 18.98
CA ILE A 127 4.32 19.63 19.55
C ILE A 127 5.51 20.60 19.61
N LEU A 128 5.57 21.58 18.71
CA LEU A 128 6.36 22.78 18.96
C LEU A 128 5.48 23.69 19.82
N ALA A 129 5.37 23.33 21.09
CA ALA A 129 4.91 24.24 22.14
C ALA A 129 5.86 25.44 22.21
N GLY A 130 5.28 26.63 22.31
CA GLY A 130 6.03 27.88 22.35
C GLY A 130 6.91 28.07 23.59
N ALA A 131 7.94 28.88 23.38
CA ALA A 131 8.63 29.78 24.32
C ALA A 131 9.58 30.58 23.40
N ASP A 132 9.63 31.91 23.35
CA ASP A 132 9.30 33.00 24.27
C ASP A 132 8.97 34.24 23.42
#